data_AF-A0AAW0YP38-F1
#
_entry.id   AF-A0AAW0YP38-F1
#
_cell.length_a   1.000
_cell.length_b   1.000
_cell.length_c   1.000
_cell.angle_alpha   90.00
_cell.angle_beta   90.00
_cell.angle_gamma   90.00
#
_symmetry.space_group_name_H-M   'P 1'
#
loop_
_entity.id
_entity.type
_entity.pdbx_description
1 polymer ?
#
loop_
_entity_poly.entity_id
_entity_poly.type
_entity_poly.pdbx_seq_one_letter_code
_entity_poly.pdbx_strand_id
1 'polypeptide(L)'
;NLLQFLLSEREQAPHRLGSTTTIGERLYPDTATVGREKLRQDLRTMRENWERLEGSIVEQQRKQEAQTLQWSSFSDSTQAARNWLDNMEKTIVVDPSNWLSLQELRSRLLKLKTTLQDITSHKRVLDAVKERAGYLLQASPSNKDVMSAMEEVQHRHEKLALNTKKNIEDLEWMIDNLSTHQDLSASHAEWQKDMWEKLHSY
;
A
#
# COMPACT_ATOMS: atom_id res chain seq x y z
N ASN A 1 -17.39 -0.46 22.24
CA ASN A 1 -18.29 -1.62 22.03
C ASN A 1 -19.77 -1.24 21.94
N LEU A 2 -20.12 -0.10 21.33
CA LEU A 2 -21.53 0.29 21.16
C LEU A 2 -22.23 -0.55 20.07
N LEU A 3 -21.54 -0.86 18.97
CA LEU A 3 -22.10 -1.69 17.90
C LEU A 3 -22.42 -3.12 18.38
N GLN A 4 -21.54 -3.71 19.18
CA GLN A 4 -21.75 -5.04 19.75
C GLN A 4 -22.93 -5.08 20.72
N PHE A 5 -23.09 -4.03 21.53
CA PHE A 5 -24.26 -3.82 22.37
C PHE A 5 -25.55 -3.67 21.54
N LEU A 6 -25.52 -2.83 20.49
CA LEU A 6 -26.66 -2.64 19.58
C LEU A 6 -27.06 -3.93 18.83
N LEU A 7 -26.08 -4.76 18.47
CA LEU A 7 -26.33 -6.08 17.88
C LEU A 7 -26.99 -7.04 18.87
N SER A 8 -26.57 -7.01 20.14
CA SER A 8 -27.22 -7.82 21.19
C SER A 8 -28.64 -7.34 21.50
N GLU A 9 -28.89 -6.02 21.46
CA GLU A 9 -30.25 -5.48 21.62
C GLU A 9 -31.12 -5.85 20.40
N ARG A 10 -30.53 -5.91 19.19
CA ARG A 10 -31.22 -6.39 17.97
C ARG A 10 -31.72 -7.82 18.09
N GLU A 11 -30.95 -8.72 18.68
CA GLU A 11 -31.38 -10.10 18.90
C GLU A 11 -32.53 -10.20 19.92
N GLN A 12 -32.57 -9.31 20.91
CA GLN A 12 -33.57 -9.34 21.98
C GLN A 12 -34.87 -8.58 21.63
N ALA A 13 -34.79 -7.58 20.75
CA ALA A 13 -35.91 -6.70 20.45
C ALA A 13 -37.15 -7.38 19.85
N PRO A 14 -37.08 -8.38 18.95
CA PRO A 14 -38.26 -9.08 18.45
C PRO A 14 -39.06 -9.74 19.58
N HIS A 15 -38.36 -10.32 20.55
CA HIS A 15 -38.97 -10.94 21.71
C HIS A 15 -39.61 -9.88 22.64
N ARG A 16 -38.91 -8.78 22.90
CA ARG A 16 -39.41 -7.68 23.76
C ARG A 16 -40.60 -6.96 23.11
N LEU A 17 -40.55 -6.71 21.80
CA LEU A 17 -41.66 -6.15 21.02
C LEU A 17 -42.86 -7.09 21.03
N GLY A 18 -42.66 -8.37 20.73
CA GLY A 18 -43.73 -9.38 20.76
C GLY A 18 -44.40 -9.49 22.12
N SER A 19 -43.62 -9.49 23.20
CA SER A 19 -44.15 -9.47 24.57
C SER A 19 -44.94 -8.19 24.86
N THR A 20 -44.44 -7.02 24.45
CA THR A 20 -45.08 -5.73 24.71
C THR A 20 -46.39 -5.59 23.92
N THR A 21 -46.41 -6.04 22.66
CA THR A 21 -47.62 -6.13 21.84
C THR A 21 -48.65 -7.06 22.47
N THR A 22 -48.24 -8.25 22.90
CA THR A 22 -49.15 -9.22 23.55
C THR A 22 -49.77 -8.66 24.83
N ILE A 23 -48.99 -7.97 25.66
CA ILE A 23 -49.48 -7.32 26.89
C ILE A 23 -50.43 -6.17 26.54
N GLY A 24 -50.09 -5.35 25.54
CA GLY A 24 -50.96 -4.26 25.09
C GLY A 24 -52.30 -4.76 24.52
N GLU A 25 -52.29 -5.85 23.76
CA GLU A 25 -53.51 -6.45 23.21
C GLU A 25 -54.43 -7.02 24.30
N ARG A 26 -53.85 -7.57 25.37
CA ARG A 26 -54.61 -8.05 26.54
C ARG A 26 -55.33 -6.95 27.31
N LEU A 27 -54.90 -5.69 27.20
CA LEU A 27 -55.53 -4.56 27.87
C LEU A 27 -56.72 -3.98 27.08
N TYR A 28 -56.91 -4.40 25.83
CA TYR A 28 -58.03 -3.90 25.01
C TYR A 28 -59.44 -4.14 25.60
N PRO A 29 -59.77 -5.30 26.21
CA PRO A 29 -61.09 -5.53 26.78
C PRO A 29 -61.44 -4.55 27.90
N ASP A 30 -60.46 -4.19 28.74
CA ASP A 30 -60.65 -3.39 29.96
C ASP A 30 -60.44 -1.88 29.75
N THR A 31 -60.07 -1.46 28.53
CA THR A 31 -59.74 -0.07 28.22
C THR A 31 -60.83 0.60 27.38
N ALA A 32 -61.13 1.87 27.65
CA ALA A 32 -62.06 2.68 26.83
C ALA A 32 -61.54 2.85 25.39
N THR A 33 -62.42 3.08 24.42
CA THR A 33 -62.10 3.20 22.98
C THR A 33 -60.95 4.16 22.69
N VAL A 34 -60.94 5.34 23.32
CA VAL A 34 -59.87 6.34 23.19
C VAL A 34 -58.51 5.82 23.69
N GLY A 35 -58.50 5.05 24.79
CA GLY A 35 -57.29 4.45 25.33
C GLY A 35 -56.75 3.30 24.48
N ARG A 36 -57.63 2.52 23.83
CA ARG A 36 -57.22 1.48 22.87
C ARG A 36 -56.53 2.06 21.64
N GLU A 37 -57.04 3.17 21.12
CA GLU A 37 -56.46 3.84 19.96
C GLU A 37 -55.08 4.40 20.28
N LYS A 38 -54.93 5.05 21.45
CA LYS A 38 -53.64 5.52 21.94
C LYS A 38 -52.63 4.37 22.11
N LEU A 39 -53.06 3.25 22.71
CA LEU A 39 -52.22 2.07 22.90
C LEU A 39 -51.77 1.45 21.57
N ARG A 40 -52.67 1.36 20.58
CA ARG A 40 -52.30 0.94 19.22
C ARG A 40 -51.27 1.86 18.58
N GLN A 41 -51.46 3.17 18.73
CA GLN A 41 -50.55 4.15 18.17
C GLN A 41 -49.17 4.09 18.83
N ASP A 42 -49.11 3.89 20.15
CA ASP A 42 -47.86 3.73 20.89
C ASP A 42 -47.13 2.44 20.47
N LEU A 43 -47.85 1.31 20.35
CA LEU A 43 -47.27 0.04 19.86
C LEU A 43 -46.75 0.15 18.43
N ARG A 44 -47.51 0.82 17.55
CA ARG A 44 -47.09 1.07 16.18
C ARG A 44 -45.84 1.94 16.11
N THR A 45 -45.83 3.04 16.86
CA THR A 45 -44.70 3.97 16.91
C THR A 45 -43.44 3.29 17.47
N MET A 46 -43.60 2.43 18.49
CA MET A 46 -42.51 1.62 19.03
C MET A 46 -41.92 0.68 17.96
N ARG A 47 -42.77 0.02 17.17
CA ARG A 47 -42.34 -0.86 16.09
C ARG A 47 -41.62 -0.10 14.96
N GLU A 48 -42.18 1.02 14.51
CA GLU A 48 -41.58 1.87 13.47
C GLU A 48 -40.21 2.43 13.92
N ASN A 49 -40.10 2.86 15.18
CA ASN A 49 -38.84 3.30 15.76
C ASN A 49 -37.81 2.18 15.81
N TRP A 50 -38.23 0.96 16.16
CA TRP A 50 -37.37 -0.20 16.15
C TRP A 50 -36.88 -0.54 14.74
N GLU A 51 -37.77 -0.63 13.76
CA GLU A 51 -37.41 -0.93 12.36
C GLU A 51 -36.39 0.09 11.82
N ARG A 52 -36.56 1.37 12.14
CA ARG A 52 -35.60 2.42 11.79
C ARG A 52 -34.25 2.24 12.48
N LEU A 53 -34.24 1.88 13.76
CA LEU A 53 -33.01 1.62 14.51
C LEU A 53 -32.29 0.40 13.95
N GLU A 54 -33.01 -0.68 13.68
CA GLU A 54 -32.49 -1.90 13.07
C GLU A 54 -31.84 -1.62 11.72
N GLY A 55 -32.53 -0.88 10.84
CA GLY A 55 -31.95 -0.45 9.56
C GLY A 55 -30.66 0.36 9.73
N SER A 56 -30.61 1.25 10.73
CA SER A 56 -29.42 2.05 11.04
C SER A 56 -28.26 1.19 11.56
N ILE A 57 -28.55 0.17 12.39
CA ILE A 57 -27.56 -0.78 12.91
C ILE A 57 -26.96 -1.60 11.75
N VAL A 58 -27.81 -2.13 10.86
CA VAL A 58 -27.36 -2.91 9.69
C VAL A 58 -26.48 -2.07 8.76
N GLU A 59 -26.88 -0.83 8.47
CA GLU A 59 -26.06 0.05 7.63
C GLU A 59 -24.73 0.40 8.29
N GLN A 60 -24.71 0.64 9.60
CA GLN A 60 -23.48 0.92 10.33
C GLN A 60 -22.55 -0.30 10.38
N GLN A 61 -23.11 -1.50 10.56
CA GLN A 61 -22.36 -2.75 10.49
C GLN A 61 -21.71 -2.91 9.11
N ARG A 62 -22.49 -2.76 8.04
CA ARG A 62 -22.00 -2.84 6.65
C ARG A 62 -20.88 -1.85 6.38
N LYS A 63 -21.01 -0.60 6.84
CA LYS A 63 -19.97 0.42 6.71
C LYS A 63 -18.69 0.03 7.44
N GLN A 64 -18.80 -0.49 8.67
CA GLN A 64 -17.64 -0.91 9.44
C GLN A 64 -16.92 -2.11 8.82
N GLU A 65 -17.66 -3.10 8.32
CA GLU A 65 -17.10 -4.26 7.62
C GLU A 65 -16.38 -3.83 6.34
N ALA A 66 -17.00 -2.94 5.55
CA ALA A 66 -16.38 -2.38 4.35
C ALA A 66 -15.10 -1.60 4.67
N GLN A 67 -15.11 -0.75 5.70
CA GLN A 67 -13.93 -0.01 6.14
C GLN A 67 -12.81 -0.96 6.60
N THR A 68 -13.15 -2.01 7.35
CA THR A 68 -12.18 -3.01 7.82
C THR A 68 -11.51 -3.73 6.64
N LEU A 69 -12.28 -4.12 5.63
CA LEU A 69 -11.74 -4.75 4.42
C LEU A 69 -10.80 -3.81 3.66
N GLN A 70 -11.17 -2.54 3.50
CA GLN A 70 -10.33 -1.54 2.85
C GLN A 70 -9.03 -1.30 3.62
N TRP A 71 -9.10 -1.25 4.95
CA TRP A 71 -7.93 -1.11 5.81
C TRP A 71 -6.98 -2.30 5.71
N SER A 72 -7.51 -3.53 5.74
CA SER A 72 -6.70 -4.74 5.55
C SER A 72 -6.00 -4.72 4.20
N SER A 73 -6.76 -4.47 3.12
CA SER A 73 -6.22 -4.40 1.76
C SER A 73 -5.13 -3.34 1.60
N PHE A 74 -5.30 -2.16 2.21
CA PHE A 74 -4.29 -1.11 2.24
C PHE A 74 -3.04 -1.53 3.03
N SER A 75 -3.22 -2.09 4.22
CA SER A 75 -2.12 -2.55 5.06
C SER A 75 -1.29 -3.62 4.36
N ASP A 76 -1.95 -4.62 3.77
CA ASP A 76 -1.29 -5.71 3.04
C ASP A 76 -0.53 -5.18 1.81
N SER A 77 -1.14 -4.30 1.04
CA SER A 77 -0.50 -3.69 -0.14
C SER A 77 0.70 -2.82 0.24
N THR A 78 0.58 -2.05 1.33
CA THR A 78 1.66 -1.21 1.86
C THR A 78 2.81 -2.05 2.37
N GLN A 79 2.52 -3.14 3.09
CA GLN A 79 3.54 -4.05 3.59
C GLN A 79 4.25 -4.78 2.44
N ALA A 80 3.52 -5.21 1.42
CA ALA A 80 4.12 -5.79 0.22
C ALA A 80 5.07 -4.80 -0.48
N ALA A 81 4.66 -3.54 -0.62
CA ALA A 81 5.51 -2.49 -1.19
C ALA A 81 6.77 -2.24 -0.34
N ARG A 82 6.63 -2.17 1.00
CA ARG A 82 7.78 -2.03 1.92
C ARG A 82 8.76 -3.19 1.81
N ASN A 83 8.27 -4.43 1.83
CA ASN A 83 9.10 -5.62 1.71
C ASN A 83 9.86 -5.64 0.37
N TRP A 84 9.20 -5.24 -0.71
CA TRP A 84 9.84 -5.14 -2.02
C TRP A 84 10.92 -4.04 -2.03
N LEU A 85 10.63 -2.87 -1.47
CA LEU A 85 11.60 -1.79 -1.33
C LEU A 85 12.83 -2.22 -0.51
N ASP A 86 12.63 -2.88 0.63
CA ASP A 86 13.71 -3.40 1.47
C ASP A 86 14.62 -4.37 0.70
N ASN A 87 14.02 -5.27 -0.10
CA ASN A 87 14.77 -6.22 -0.91
C ASN A 87 15.56 -5.54 -2.03
N MET A 88 14.97 -4.56 -2.71
CA MET A 88 15.65 -3.82 -3.77
C MET A 88 16.77 -2.93 -3.22
N GLU A 89 16.53 -2.23 -2.11
CA GLU A 89 17.53 -1.41 -1.44
C GLU A 89 18.75 -2.24 -1.03
N LYS A 90 18.56 -3.46 -0.51
CA LYS A 90 19.66 -4.40 -0.23
C LYS A 90 20.41 -4.84 -1.49
N THR A 91 19.69 -5.08 -2.59
CA THR A 91 20.27 -5.56 -3.85
C THR A 91 21.11 -4.47 -4.53
N ILE A 92 20.74 -3.20 -4.36
CA ILE A 92 21.38 -2.05 -5.00
C ILE A 92 22.59 -1.53 -4.21
N VAL A 93 22.88 -2.04 -3.01
CA VAL A 93 24.10 -1.68 -2.26
C VAL A 93 25.33 -2.02 -3.11
N VAL A 94 25.97 -0.97 -3.61
CA VAL A 94 27.16 -1.10 -4.45
C VAL A 94 28.36 -1.25 -3.54
N ASP A 95 28.84 -2.48 -3.36
CA ASP A 95 30.19 -2.67 -2.81
C ASP A 95 31.24 -2.23 -3.86
N PRO A 96 32.01 -1.15 -3.59
CA PRO A 96 33.03 -0.64 -4.51
C PRO A 96 34.33 -1.44 -4.46
N SER A 97 34.52 -2.27 -3.43
CA SER A 97 35.81 -2.90 -3.12
C SER A 97 36.22 -4.05 -4.06
N ASN A 98 35.35 -4.44 -5.00
CA ASN A 98 35.48 -5.69 -5.76
C ASN A 98 35.51 -5.53 -7.29
N TRP A 99 35.79 -4.32 -7.81
CA TRP A 99 35.80 -4.05 -9.25
C TRP A 99 37.11 -4.52 -9.91
N LEU A 100 37.16 -5.79 -10.32
CA LEU A 100 38.39 -6.42 -10.80
C LEU A 100 38.53 -6.39 -12.34
N SER A 101 37.44 -6.22 -13.11
CA SER A 101 37.49 -6.19 -14.57
C SER A 101 36.38 -5.39 -15.27
N LEU A 102 36.66 -4.96 -16.50
CA LEU A 102 35.73 -4.22 -17.37
C LEU A 102 34.50 -5.08 -17.76
N GLN A 103 34.68 -6.40 -17.87
CA GLN A 103 33.59 -7.35 -18.08
C GLN A 103 32.63 -7.42 -16.88
N GLU A 104 33.17 -7.44 -15.66
CA GLU A 104 32.34 -7.45 -14.44
C GLU A 104 31.55 -6.15 -14.29
N LEU A 105 32.17 -5.00 -14.58
CA LEU A 105 31.49 -3.71 -14.58
C LEU A 105 30.32 -3.67 -15.60
N ARG A 106 30.55 -4.13 -16.84
CA ARG A 106 29.50 -4.23 -17.87
C ARG A 106 28.36 -5.16 -17.45
N SER A 107 28.68 -6.31 -16.84
CA SER A 107 27.67 -7.24 -16.33
C SER A 107 26.81 -6.63 -15.22
N ARG A 108 27.42 -5.80 -14.36
CA ARG A 108 26.73 -5.12 -13.26
C ARG A 108 25.87 -3.97 -13.77
N LEU A 109 26.35 -3.22 -14.76
CA LEU A 109 25.58 -2.21 -15.46
C LEU A 109 24.30 -2.80 -16.05
N LEU A 110 24.40 -3.97 -16.71
CA LEU A 110 23.23 -4.66 -17.25
C LEU A 110 22.23 -5.04 -16.14
N LYS A 111 22.72 -5.61 -15.03
CA LYS A 111 21.88 -5.95 -13.87
C LYS A 111 21.15 -4.73 -13.33
N LEU A 112 21.84 -3.61 -13.11
CA LEU A 112 21.22 -2.38 -12.61
C LEU A 112 20.21 -1.79 -13.59
N LYS A 113 20.45 -1.88 -14.90
CA LYS A 113 19.46 -1.48 -15.92
C LYS A 113 18.19 -2.33 -15.85
N THR A 114 18.33 -3.64 -15.68
CA THR A 114 17.17 -4.53 -15.44
C THR A 114 16.45 -4.18 -14.14
N THR A 115 17.18 -3.96 -13.05
CA THR A 115 16.60 -3.54 -11.78
C THR A 115 15.86 -2.20 -11.90
N LEU A 116 16.38 -1.24 -12.68
CA LEU A 116 15.69 0.03 -12.93
C LEU A 116 14.36 -0.18 -13.68
N GLN A 117 14.33 -1.10 -14.65
CA GLN A 117 13.10 -1.48 -15.32
C GLN A 117 12.10 -2.10 -14.35
N ASP A 118 12.56 -2.99 -13.47
CA ASP A 118 11.72 -3.59 -12.42
C ASP A 118 11.16 -2.51 -11.49
N ILE A 119 12.00 -1.56 -11.04
CA ILE A 119 11.60 -0.43 -10.20
C ILE A 119 10.52 0.42 -10.89
N THR A 120 10.70 0.67 -12.18
CA THR A 120 9.75 1.46 -12.97
C THR A 120 8.42 0.71 -13.13
N SER A 121 8.46 -0.60 -13.35
CA SER A 121 7.26 -1.44 -13.45
C SER A 121 6.48 -1.50 -12.12
N HIS A 122 7.20 -1.48 -11.00
CA HIS A 122 6.62 -1.53 -9.65
C HIS A 122 5.86 -0.25 -9.26
N LYS A 123 6.01 0.84 -10.04
CA LYS A 123 5.20 2.05 -9.89
C LYS A 123 3.69 1.74 -9.90
N ARG A 124 3.26 0.75 -10.68
CA ARG A 124 1.85 0.31 -10.72
C ARG A 124 1.33 -0.18 -9.36
N VAL A 125 2.18 -0.85 -8.58
CA VAL A 125 1.84 -1.34 -7.24
C VAL A 125 1.66 -0.14 -6.29
N LEU A 126 2.52 0.88 -6.42
CA LEU A 126 2.39 2.12 -5.65
C LEU A 126 1.14 2.91 -6.01
N ASP A 127 0.80 3.00 -7.29
CA ASP A 127 -0.43 3.65 -7.74
C ASP A 127 -1.65 2.92 -7.15
N ALA A 128 -1.61 1.59 -7.08
CA ALA A 128 -2.66 0.80 -6.44
C ALA A 128 -2.72 0.99 -4.91
N VAL A 129 -1.60 1.23 -4.23
CA VAL A 129 -1.57 1.62 -2.80
C VAL A 129 -2.17 3.01 -2.63
N LYS A 130 -1.84 3.96 -3.53
CA LYS A 130 -2.37 5.33 -3.49
C LYS A 130 -3.88 5.38 -3.71
N GLU A 131 -4.39 4.58 -4.64
CA GLU A 131 -5.82 4.46 -4.90
C GLU A 131 -6.56 3.95 -3.66
N ARG A 132 -6.08 2.85 -3.05
CA ARG A 132 -6.64 2.29 -1.80
C ARG A 132 -6.61 3.29 -0.66
N ALA A 133 -5.50 4.00 -0.51
CA ALA A 133 -5.38 5.04 0.49
C ALA A 133 -6.36 6.20 0.25
N GLY A 134 -6.61 6.56 -1.01
CA GLY A 134 -7.62 7.54 -1.40
C GLY A 134 -9.02 7.18 -0.90
N TYR A 135 -9.42 5.90 -1.02
CA TYR A 135 -10.70 5.44 -0.46
C TYR A 135 -10.76 5.55 1.07
N LEU A 136 -9.66 5.23 1.76
CA LEU A 136 -9.59 5.38 3.22
C LEU A 136 -9.63 6.84 3.65
N LEU A 137 -8.98 7.73 2.91
CA LEU A 137 -8.98 9.17 3.20
C LEU A 137 -10.33 9.83 2.87
N GLN A 138 -11.11 9.30 1.93
CA GLN A 138 -12.51 9.75 1.76
C GLN A 138 -13.36 9.44 3.00
N ALA A 139 -13.14 8.28 3.63
CA ALA A 139 -13.84 7.92 4.86
C ALA A 139 -13.27 8.62 6.11
N SER A 140 -11.97 8.93 6.11
CA SER A 140 -11.26 9.59 7.21
C SER A 140 -10.17 10.54 6.68
N PRO A 141 -10.52 11.79 6.35
CA PRO A 141 -9.61 12.72 5.66
C PRO A 141 -8.35 13.10 6.44
N SER A 142 -8.42 13.02 7.77
CA SER A 142 -7.33 13.41 8.66
C SER A 142 -6.52 12.21 9.18
N ASN A 143 -6.62 11.05 8.52
CA ASN A 143 -5.86 9.88 8.93
C ASN A 143 -4.37 10.02 8.60
N LYS A 144 -3.61 10.49 9.60
CA LYS A 144 -2.17 10.74 9.47
C LYS A 144 -1.38 9.48 9.17
N ASP A 145 -1.82 8.32 9.66
CA ASP A 145 -1.09 7.06 9.48
C ASP A 145 -1.12 6.63 8.00
N VAL A 146 -2.28 6.75 7.34
CA VAL A 146 -2.42 6.48 5.89
C VAL A 146 -1.57 7.44 5.08
N MET A 147 -1.64 8.74 5.37
CA MET A 147 -0.87 9.77 4.66
C MET A 147 0.63 9.53 4.83
N SER A 148 1.09 9.30 6.06
CA SER A 148 2.50 9.07 6.35
C SER A 148 3.02 7.79 5.70
N ALA A 149 2.25 6.69 5.72
CA ALA A 149 2.64 5.45 5.06
C ALA A 149 2.73 5.60 3.54
N MET A 150 1.81 6.34 2.91
CA MET A 150 1.89 6.65 1.48
C MET A 150 3.14 7.47 1.14
N GLU A 151 3.39 8.55 1.90
CA GLU A 151 4.53 9.44 1.69
C GLU A 151 5.85 8.70 1.88
N GLU A 152 5.95 7.86 2.91
CA GLU A 152 7.12 7.02 3.18
C GLU A 152 7.43 6.10 1.98
N VAL A 153 6.45 5.30 1.55
CA VAL A 153 6.63 4.34 0.46
C VAL A 153 6.94 5.05 -0.85
N GLN A 154 6.27 6.18 -1.13
CA GLN A 154 6.54 6.98 -2.32
C GLN A 154 7.96 7.55 -2.31
N HIS A 155 8.37 8.17 -1.20
CA HIS A 155 9.68 8.78 -1.07
C HIS A 155 10.80 7.74 -1.21
N ARG A 156 10.64 6.57 -0.59
CA ARG A 156 11.58 5.46 -0.71
C ARG A 156 11.72 4.97 -2.16
N HIS A 157 10.61 4.81 -2.87
CA HIS A 157 10.64 4.42 -4.29
C HIS A 157 11.34 5.45 -5.17
N GLU A 158 11.02 6.73 -5.00
CA GLU A 158 11.66 7.82 -5.75
C GLU A 158 13.16 7.87 -5.48
N LYS A 159 13.55 7.76 -4.20
CA LYS A 159 14.95 7.70 -3.79
C LYS A 159 15.67 6.49 -4.39
N LEU A 160 15.05 5.32 -4.35
CA LEU A 160 15.61 4.09 -4.92
C LEU A 160 15.82 4.21 -6.44
N ALA A 161 14.82 4.75 -7.15
CA ALA A 161 14.90 4.98 -8.59
C ALA A 161 16.02 5.97 -8.95
N LEU A 162 16.13 7.08 -8.20
CA LEU A 162 17.15 8.09 -8.41
C LEU A 162 18.55 7.56 -8.13
N ASN A 163 18.73 6.82 -7.02
CA ASN A 163 20.01 6.21 -6.68
C ASN A 163 20.44 5.16 -7.71
N THR A 164 19.49 4.36 -8.22
CA THR A 164 19.78 3.36 -9.26
C THR A 164 20.22 4.02 -10.57
N LYS A 165 19.55 5.10 -10.97
CA LYS A 165 19.95 5.88 -12.16
C LYS A 165 21.34 6.47 -12.00
N LYS A 166 21.63 7.10 -10.85
CA LYS A 166 22.95 7.64 -10.57
C LYS A 166 24.04 6.56 -10.63
N ASN A 167 23.80 5.39 -10.03
CA ASN A 167 24.75 4.27 -10.06
C ASN A 167 25.00 3.76 -11.50
N ILE A 168 23.98 3.80 -12.36
CA ILE A 168 24.12 3.46 -13.79
C ILE A 168 25.03 4.47 -14.48
N GLU A 169 24.79 5.77 -14.28
CA GLU A 169 25.61 6.85 -14.86
C GLU A 169 27.08 6.76 -14.39
N ASP A 170 27.31 6.55 -13.09
CA ASP A 170 28.64 6.41 -12.50
C ASP A 170 29.39 5.19 -13.07
N LEU A 171 28.69 4.06 -13.26
CA LEU A 171 29.27 2.86 -13.87
C LEU A 171 29.55 3.03 -15.36
N GLU A 172 28.67 3.70 -16.11
CA GLU A 172 28.89 4.00 -17.52
C GLU A 172 30.14 4.86 -17.69
N TRP A 173 30.25 5.92 -16.89
CA TRP A 173 31.43 6.78 -16.87
C TRP A 173 32.71 5.99 -16.53
N MET A 174 32.65 5.11 -15.51
CA MET A 174 33.79 4.29 -15.12
C MET A 174 34.23 3.31 -16.21
N ILE A 175 33.28 2.67 -16.88
CA ILE A 175 33.54 1.74 -17.99
C ILE A 175 34.21 2.50 -19.15
N ASP A 176 33.71 3.69 -19.48
CA ASP A 176 34.26 4.53 -20.56
C ASP A 176 35.71 4.97 -20.25
N ASN A 177 35.94 5.45 -19.02
CA ASN A 177 37.27 5.87 -18.58
C ASN A 177 38.27 4.71 -18.56
N LEU A 178 37.86 3.53 -18.06
CA LEU A 178 38.72 2.34 -18.05
C LEU A 178 39.01 1.81 -19.45
N SER A 179 38.03 1.85 -20.36
CA SER A 179 38.23 1.47 -21.77
C SER A 179 39.26 2.38 -22.42
N THR A 180 39.10 3.70 -22.25
CA THR A 180 40.03 4.71 -22.78
C THR A 180 41.45 4.50 -22.25
N HIS A 181 41.60 4.22 -20.95
CA HIS A 181 42.89 3.91 -20.35
C HIS A 181 43.52 2.62 -20.90
N GLN A 182 42.72 1.56 -21.12
CA GLN A 182 43.20 0.32 -21.71
C GLN A 182 43.68 0.52 -23.15
N ASP A 183 42.93 1.29 -23.96
CA ASP A 183 43.28 1.58 -25.35
C ASP A 183 44.58 2.40 -25.44
N LEU A 184 44.71 3.44 -24.61
CA LEU A 184 45.93 4.25 -24.50
C LEU A 184 47.13 3.41 -24.06
N SER A 185 46.96 2.51 -23.07
CA SER A 185 48.03 1.64 -22.61
C SER A 185 48.47 0.64 -23.69
N ALA A 186 47.52 0.11 -24.47
CA ALA A 186 47.83 -0.81 -25.56
C ALA A 186 48.60 -0.09 -26.68
N SER A 187 48.14 1.11 -27.06
CA SER A 187 48.81 1.96 -28.06
C SER A 187 50.25 2.32 -27.63
N HIS A 188 50.44 2.68 -26.35
CA HIS A 188 51.78 2.97 -25.83
C HIS A 188 52.68 1.73 -25.80
N ALA A 189 52.16 0.55 -25.44
CA ALA A 189 52.92 -0.69 -25.46
C ALA A 189 53.35 -1.10 -26.88
N GLU A 190 52.47 -0.91 -27.87
CA GLU A 190 52.78 -1.16 -29.28
C GLU A 190 53.84 -0.18 -29.80
N TRP A 191 53.72 1.11 -29.47
CA TRP A 191 54.74 2.11 -29.79
C TRP A 191 56.10 1.77 -29.17
N GLN A 192 56.12 1.37 -27.89
CA GLN A 192 57.37 0.96 -27.23
C GLN A 192 58.01 -0.23 -27.96
N LYS A 193 57.22 -1.24 -28.33
CA LYS A 193 57.70 -2.40 -29.08
C LYS A 193 58.32 -2.01 -30.42
N ASP A 194 57.65 -1.17 -31.21
CA ASP A 194 58.15 -0.67 -32.49
C ASP A 194 59.48 0.11 -32.33
N MET A 195 59.59 0.95 -31.29
CA MET A 195 60.84 1.65 -30.98
C MET A 195 61.96 0.68 -30.59
N TRP A 196 61.66 -0.34 -29.78
CA TRP A 196 62.63 -1.37 -29.40
C TRP A 196 63.15 -2.15 -30.62
N GLU A 197 62.27 -2.52 -31.54
CA GLU A 197 62.63 -3.20 -32.80
C GLU A 197 63.51 -2.32 -33.70
N LYS A 198 63.21 -1.03 -33.80
CA LYS A 198 64.05 -0.06 -34.52
C LYS A 198 65.44 0.11 -33.92
N LEU A 199 65.55 0.09 -32.59
CA LEU A 199 66.84 0.21 -31.90
C LEU A 199 67.73 -1.04 -32.07
N HIS A 200 67.14 -2.23 -32.23
CA HIS A 200 67.87 -3.50 -32.37
C HIS A 200 68.13 -3.93 -33.82
N SER A 201 67.61 -3.17 -34.79
CA SER A 201 67.80 -3.41 -36.22
C SER A 201 68.96 -2.61 -36.84
N TYR A 202 69.71 -1.88 -36.01
CA TYR A 202 71.01 -1.26 -36.32
C TYR A 202 72.15 -2.07 -35.68
#